data_AF-A0A9X1WY65-F1
#
_entry.id   AF-A0A9X1WY65-F1
#
_cell.length_a   1.000
_cell.length_b   1.000
_cell.length_c   1.000
_cell.angle_alpha   90.00
_cell.angle_beta   90.00
_cell.angle_gamma   90.00
#
_symmetry.space_group_name_H-M   'P 1'
#
loop_
_entity.id
_entity.type
_entity.pdbx_description
1 polymer ?
#
loop_
_entity_poly.entity_id
_entity_poly.type
_entity_poly.pdbx_seq_one_letter_code
_entity_poly.pdbx_strand_id
1 'polypeptide(L)'
;MTWLIVFVVLAVLIGAFFSSTKINFDKRGTRNPIKAKRVLTMNEQPTFLRLKEALPEHHVLAQVSFNAFLTAKGYATRNLFNRKVADFVVLDNKFNVVAIVELDDSSHKGKEGKDAERDALIAEAGYKVIRYQRTPDIEKIKIDFGIQREEVVQESIAQEIKAEEPKTKLIGDAIIIQTDQDLPKQSENNSSASNAQ
;
A
#
# COMPACT_ATOMS: atom_id res chain seq x y z
N MET A 1 65.79 -48.45 -31.09
CA MET A 1 64.99 -47.33 -31.65
C MET A 1 63.50 -47.42 -31.31
N THR A 2 62.87 -48.57 -31.45
CA THR A 2 61.42 -48.78 -31.15
C THR A 2 61.01 -48.38 -29.74
N TRP A 3 61.78 -48.75 -28.71
CA TRP A 3 61.49 -48.41 -27.31
C TRP A 3 61.51 -46.89 -27.02
N LEU A 4 62.35 -46.12 -27.72
CA LEU A 4 62.42 -44.67 -27.55
C LEU A 4 61.13 -43.98 -28.02
N ILE A 5 60.54 -44.49 -29.11
CA ILE A 5 59.28 -43.98 -29.67
C ILE A 5 58.12 -44.28 -28.71
N VAL A 6 58.10 -45.46 -28.07
CA VAL A 6 57.07 -45.83 -27.09
C VAL A 6 57.09 -44.89 -25.88
N PHE A 7 58.26 -44.55 -25.34
CA PHE A 7 58.36 -43.62 -24.21
C PHE A 7 57.92 -42.20 -24.56
N VAL A 8 58.22 -41.71 -25.77
CA VAL A 8 57.78 -40.39 -26.23
C VAL A 8 56.27 -40.33 -26.39
N VAL A 9 55.66 -41.36 -26.99
CA VAL A 9 54.19 -41.43 -27.14
C VAL A 9 53.51 -41.50 -25.78
N LEU A 10 54.05 -42.29 -24.84
CA LEU A 10 53.51 -42.39 -23.49
C LEU A 10 53.61 -41.06 -22.73
N ALA A 11 54.72 -40.34 -22.85
CA ALA A 11 54.90 -39.02 -22.23
C ALA A 11 53.91 -37.98 -22.79
N VAL A 12 53.62 -38.01 -24.09
CA VAL A 12 52.63 -37.12 -24.72
C VAL A 12 51.21 -37.44 -24.26
N LEU A 13 50.86 -38.72 -24.13
CA LEU A 13 49.55 -39.15 -23.64
C LEU A 13 49.34 -38.77 -22.16
N ILE A 14 50.37 -38.92 -21.32
CA ILE A 14 50.34 -38.49 -19.92
C ILE A 14 50.23 -36.97 -19.83
N GLY A 15 51.02 -36.23 -20.62
CA GLY A 15 50.95 -34.77 -20.68
C GLY A 15 49.58 -34.25 -21.11
N ALA A 16 48.95 -34.87 -22.10
CA ALA A 16 47.60 -34.56 -22.54
C ALA A 16 46.54 -34.89 -21.48
N PHE A 17 46.71 -36.00 -20.74
CA PHE A 17 45.80 -36.41 -19.67
C PHE A 17 45.87 -35.45 -18.46
N PHE A 18 47.08 -35.05 -18.03
CA PHE A 18 47.29 -34.07 -16.97
C PHE A 18 46.86 -32.65 -17.38
N SER A 19 47.00 -32.27 -18.66
CA SER A 19 46.47 -31.00 -19.17
C SER A 19 44.94 -30.97 -19.17
N SER A 20 44.30 -32.12 -19.34
CA SER A 20 42.83 -32.28 -19.38
C SER A 20 42.20 -32.35 -17.98
N THR A 21 42.99 -32.56 -16.93
CA THR A 21 42.52 -32.52 -15.54
C THR A 21 42.84 -31.16 -14.90
N LYS A 22 42.22 -30.10 -15.42
CA LYS A 22 42.01 -28.89 -14.62
C LYS A 22 41.03 -29.23 -13.50
N ILE A 23 41.57 -29.69 -12.37
CA ILE A 23 40.83 -29.72 -11.12
C ILE A 23 40.53 -28.26 -10.81
N ASN A 24 39.33 -27.83 -11.16
CA ASN A 24 38.77 -26.57 -10.68
C ASN A 24 38.59 -26.75 -9.18
N PHE A 25 39.65 -26.46 -8.41
CA PHE A 25 39.49 -26.23 -6.98
C PHE A 25 38.47 -25.11 -6.88
N ASP A 26 37.29 -25.46 -6.37
CA ASP A 26 36.24 -24.52 -6.03
C ASP A 26 36.88 -23.43 -5.16
N LYS A 27 37.23 -22.31 -5.78
CA LYS A 27 37.44 -21.05 -5.06
C LYS A 27 36.07 -20.65 -4.55
N ARG A 28 35.60 -21.32 -3.49
CA ARG A 28 34.56 -20.79 -2.62
C ARG A 28 35.16 -19.52 -2.04
N GLY A 29 35.00 -18.42 -2.79
CA GLY A 29 35.49 -17.12 -2.42
C GLY A 29 35.03 -16.85 -1.00
N THR A 30 35.98 -16.42 -0.16
CA THR A 30 35.67 -16.01 1.19
C THR A 30 34.51 -15.02 1.14
N ARG A 31 33.41 -15.38 1.80
CA ARG A 31 32.19 -14.57 1.76
C ARG A 31 32.50 -13.18 2.29
N ASN A 32 32.16 -12.15 1.53
CA ASN A 32 32.28 -10.77 2.01
C ASN A 32 31.45 -10.58 3.29
N PRO A 33 31.95 -9.80 4.28
CA PRO A 33 31.23 -9.57 5.52
C PRO A 33 29.90 -8.85 5.25
N ILE A 34 28.83 -9.33 5.87
CA ILE A 34 27.51 -8.70 5.82
C ILE A 34 27.55 -7.47 6.73
N LYS A 35 27.01 -6.36 6.25
CA LYS A 35 26.88 -5.12 7.03
C LYS A 35 25.42 -4.67 7.07
N ALA A 36 25.01 -4.11 8.20
CA ALA A 36 23.72 -3.46 8.31
C ALA A 36 23.69 -2.19 7.43
N LYS A 37 22.52 -1.84 6.91
CA LYS A 37 22.26 -0.59 6.20
C LYS A 37 20.93 0.00 6.64
N ARG A 38 20.72 1.30 6.39
CA ARG A 38 19.40 1.92 6.53
C ARG A 38 18.43 1.29 5.53
N VAL A 39 17.18 1.11 5.96
CA VAL A 39 16.11 0.64 5.08
C VAL A 39 15.74 1.73 4.08
N LEU A 40 15.51 2.95 4.57
CA LEU A 40 15.20 4.12 3.76
C LEU A 40 16.40 5.04 3.58
N THR A 41 16.48 5.66 2.40
CA THR A 41 17.45 6.72 2.14
C THR A 41 17.07 8.03 2.86
N MET A 42 17.95 9.03 2.86
CA MET A 42 17.66 10.34 3.45
C MET A 42 16.56 11.10 2.68
N ASN A 43 16.41 10.82 1.38
CA ASN A 43 15.42 11.45 0.52
C ASN A 43 14.05 10.74 0.63
N GLU A 44 14.04 9.43 0.88
CA GLU A 44 12.82 8.63 1.08
C GLU A 44 12.14 8.91 2.43
N GLN A 45 12.90 9.05 3.51
CA GLN A 45 12.36 9.27 4.87
C GLN A 45 11.32 10.38 4.96
N PRO A 46 11.59 11.63 4.51
CA PRO A 46 10.62 12.71 4.62
C PRO A 46 9.41 12.53 3.70
N THR A 47 9.55 11.78 2.61
CA THR A 47 8.44 11.42 1.71
C THR A 47 7.54 10.37 2.35
N PHE A 48 8.12 9.35 2.97
CA PHE A 48 7.39 8.32 3.72
C PHE A 48 6.53 8.94 4.83
N LEU A 49 7.10 9.86 5.61
CA LEU A 49 6.39 10.53 6.69
C LEU A 49 5.20 11.34 6.17
N ARG A 50 5.40 12.10 5.09
CA ARG A 50 4.31 12.89 4.49
C ARG A 50 3.22 12.03 3.86
N LEU A 51 3.57 10.89 3.24
CA LEU A 51 2.56 9.93 2.75
C LEU A 51 1.69 9.43 3.89
N LYS A 52 2.29 9.07 5.03
CA LYS A 52 1.54 8.63 6.21
C LYS A 52 0.65 9.72 6.79
N GLU A 53 1.13 10.96 6.82
CA GLU A 53 0.39 12.10 7.33
C GLU A 53 -0.78 12.48 6.41
N ALA A 54 -0.56 12.48 5.10
CA ALA A 54 -1.57 12.82 4.11
C ALA A 54 -2.64 11.73 3.93
N LEU A 55 -2.29 10.47 4.22
CA LEU A 55 -3.12 9.29 3.96
C LEU A 55 -3.37 8.50 5.26
N PRO A 56 -4.05 9.08 6.28
CA PRO A 56 -4.22 8.44 7.58
C PRO A 56 -5.02 7.13 7.51
N GLU A 57 -5.95 7.02 6.56
CA GLU A 57 -6.80 5.84 6.32
C GLU A 57 -6.18 4.82 5.36
N HIS A 58 -4.87 4.94 5.07
CA HIS A 58 -4.16 4.03 4.17
C HIS A 58 -2.93 3.42 4.85
N HIS A 59 -2.50 2.27 4.36
CA HIS A 59 -1.24 1.66 4.77
C HIS A 59 -0.13 2.01 3.77
N VAL A 60 0.95 2.61 4.27
CA VAL A 60 2.14 2.91 3.45
C VAL A 60 3.23 1.88 3.77
N LEU A 61 3.56 1.05 2.79
CA LEU A 61 4.68 0.11 2.84
C LEU A 61 5.88 0.72 2.12
N ALA A 62 7.10 0.44 2.60
CA ALA A 62 8.32 0.98 1.99
C ALA A 62 9.28 -0.13 1.56
N GLN A 63 10.05 0.11 0.49
CA GLN A 63 11.03 -0.82 -0.08
C GLN A 63 10.41 -2.19 -0.41
N VAL A 64 9.26 -2.17 -1.12
CA VAL A 64 8.47 -3.37 -1.41
C VAL A 64 8.96 -4.06 -2.69
N SER A 65 9.32 -5.33 -2.62
CA SER A 65 9.67 -6.10 -3.82
C SER A 65 8.50 -6.21 -4.76
N PHE A 66 8.75 -6.11 -6.07
CA PHE A 66 7.72 -6.31 -7.08
C PHE A 66 7.10 -7.71 -7.02
N ASN A 67 7.82 -8.73 -6.54
CA ASN A 67 7.26 -10.07 -6.33
C ASN A 67 6.13 -10.11 -5.27
N ALA A 68 5.99 -9.07 -4.45
CA ALA A 68 4.93 -9.00 -3.44
C ALA A 68 3.57 -8.63 -4.03
N PHE A 69 3.54 -7.97 -5.20
CA PHE A 69 2.31 -7.49 -5.83
C PHE A 69 2.21 -7.80 -7.33
N LEU A 70 3.26 -8.32 -7.96
CA LEU A 70 3.25 -8.82 -9.34
C LEU A 70 3.42 -10.33 -9.39
N THR A 71 2.75 -10.94 -10.35
CA THR A 71 2.88 -12.36 -10.66
C THR A 71 2.84 -12.58 -12.17
N ALA A 72 3.51 -13.63 -12.63
CA ALA A 72 3.53 -14.00 -14.04
C ALA A 72 3.70 -15.51 -14.19
N LYS A 73 3.22 -16.07 -15.31
CA LYS A 73 3.48 -17.45 -15.67
C LYS A 73 4.87 -17.56 -16.30
N GLY A 74 5.69 -18.46 -15.78
CA GLY A 74 7.01 -18.76 -16.33
C GLY A 74 8.15 -17.91 -15.79
N TYR A 75 9.34 -18.50 -15.75
CA TYR A 75 10.53 -17.88 -15.17
C TYR A 75 11.04 -16.68 -15.98
N ALA A 76 10.93 -16.71 -17.30
CA ALA A 76 11.40 -15.64 -18.18
C ALA A 76 10.73 -14.30 -17.83
N THR A 77 9.40 -14.28 -17.74
CA THR A 77 8.63 -13.08 -17.38
C THR A 77 8.89 -12.67 -15.93
N ARG A 78 8.95 -13.62 -14.99
CA ARG A 78 9.24 -13.29 -13.58
C ARG A 78 10.61 -12.64 -13.38
N ASN A 79 11.59 -12.99 -14.21
CA ASN A 79 12.91 -12.38 -14.19
C ASN A 79 12.91 -10.89 -14.58
N LEU A 80 11.85 -10.41 -15.25
CA LEU A 80 11.72 -8.99 -15.58
C LEU A 80 11.54 -8.15 -14.31
N PHE A 81 10.92 -8.66 -13.25
CA PHE A 81 10.63 -7.88 -12.05
C PHE A 81 11.17 -8.44 -10.73
N ASN A 82 11.71 -9.66 -10.71
CA ASN A 82 12.13 -10.31 -9.45
C ASN A 82 13.23 -9.58 -8.64
N ARG A 83 13.96 -8.66 -9.25
CA ARG A 83 15.00 -7.83 -8.61
C ARG A 83 14.58 -6.37 -8.45
N LYS A 84 13.34 -6.02 -8.82
CA LYS A 84 12.79 -4.67 -8.72
C LYS A 84 12.14 -4.48 -7.35
N VAL A 85 12.27 -3.27 -6.83
CA VAL A 85 11.74 -2.81 -5.54
C VAL A 85 11.12 -1.44 -5.76
N ALA A 86 9.89 -1.24 -5.26
CA ALA A 86 9.19 0.03 -5.17
C ALA A 86 9.64 0.80 -3.92
N ASP A 87 9.81 2.10 -4.05
CA ASP A 87 10.13 2.95 -2.90
C ASP A 87 8.99 2.90 -1.89
N PHE A 88 7.75 3.09 -2.35
CA PHE A 88 6.55 2.91 -1.53
C PHE A 88 5.39 2.24 -2.29
N VAL A 89 4.58 1.52 -1.54
CA VAL A 89 3.29 0.97 -2.00
C VAL A 89 2.23 1.41 -1.01
N VAL A 90 1.22 2.10 -1.51
CA VAL A 90 0.06 2.55 -0.72
C VAL A 90 -1.06 1.54 -0.89
N LEU A 91 -1.60 1.07 0.23
CA LEU A 91 -2.71 0.13 0.29
C LEU A 91 -3.94 0.77 0.93
N ASP A 92 -5.12 0.29 0.55
CA ASP A 92 -6.36 0.57 1.27
C ASP A 92 -6.45 -0.26 2.58
N ASN A 93 -7.50 -0.03 3.37
CA ASN A 93 -7.78 -0.77 4.60
C ASN A 93 -8.07 -2.28 4.38
N LYS A 94 -8.23 -2.73 3.13
CA LYS A 94 -8.38 -4.14 2.75
C LYS A 94 -7.08 -4.73 2.18
N PHE A 95 -5.97 -4.00 2.26
CA PHE A 95 -4.65 -4.37 1.74
C PHE A 95 -4.58 -4.50 0.20
N ASN A 96 -5.50 -3.88 -0.53
CA ASN A 96 -5.37 -3.76 -1.99
C ASN A 96 -4.42 -2.61 -2.34
N VAL A 97 -3.60 -2.80 -3.37
CA VAL A 97 -2.71 -1.75 -3.86
C VAL A 97 -3.53 -0.63 -4.51
N VAL A 98 -3.43 0.58 -3.95
CA VAL A 98 -4.04 1.80 -4.48
C VAL A 98 -3.10 2.47 -5.47
N ALA A 99 -1.83 2.63 -5.09
CA ALA A 99 -0.82 3.21 -5.95
C ALA A 99 0.59 2.79 -5.52
N ILE A 100 1.49 2.77 -6.49
CA ILE A 100 2.93 2.69 -6.29
C ILE A 100 3.48 4.10 -6.33
N VAL A 101 4.32 4.47 -5.35
CA VAL A 101 4.95 5.78 -5.29
C VAL A 101 6.45 5.64 -5.46
N GLU A 102 7.01 6.37 -6.42
CA GLU A 102 8.45 6.40 -6.73
C GLU A 102 9.02 7.78 -6.45
N LEU A 103 10.25 7.82 -5.92
CA LEU A 103 10.99 9.06 -5.71
C LEU A 103 12.11 9.16 -6.76
N ASP A 104 11.94 10.11 -7.67
CA ASP A 104 12.91 10.37 -8.74
C ASP A 104 14.03 11.26 -8.17
N ASP A 105 15.18 10.69 -7.81
CA ASP A 105 16.33 11.52 -7.44
C ASP A 105 16.95 12.09 -8.72
N SER A 106 17.22 13.39 -8.75
CA SER A 106 17.88 14.14 -9.84
C SER A 106 19.17 13.55 -10.46
N SER A 107 19.68 12.43 -9.92
CA SER A 107 20.81 11.65 -10.44
C SER A 107 20.54 10.80 -11.69
N HIS A 108 19.33 10.81 -12.27
CA HIS A 108 18.91 9.93 -13.39
C HIS A 108 19.45 10.26 -14.79
N LYS A 109 20.67 10.79 -14.96
CA LYS A 109 21.26 10.87 -16.32
C LYS A 109 21.63 9.47 -16.83
N GLY A 110 20.93 9.00 -17.87
CA GLY A 110 21.26 7.77 -18.61
C GLY A 110 20.56 6.48 -18.15
N LYS A 111 19.49 6.56 -17.35
CA LYS A 111 18.68 5.39 -16.92
C LYS A 111 17.24 5.35 -17.46
N GLU A 112 16.87 6.33 -18.28
CA GLU A 112 15.53 6.55 -18.82
C GLU A 112 14.88 5.27 -19.41
N GLY A 113 15.63 4.47 -20.18
CA GLY A 113 15.11 3.24 -20.77
C GLY A 113 14.74 2.14 -19.75
N LYS A 114 15.48 2.04 -18.63
CA LYS A 114 15.17 1.07 -17.56
C LYS A 114 13.95 1.49 -16.75
N ASP A 115 13.74 2.81 -16.63
CA ASP A 115 12.59 3.37 -15.93
C ASP A 115 11.32 3.17 -16.78
N ALA A 116 11.42 3.32 -18.11
CA ALA A 116 10.31 3.03 -19.03
C ALA A 116 9.86 1.56 -18.99
N GLU A 117 10.79 0.60 -18.99
CA GLU A 117 10.46 -0.83 -18.87
C GLU A 117 9.79 -1.15 -17.52
N ARG A 118 10.27 -0.52 -16.44
CA ARG A 118 9.71 -0.69 -15.11
C ARG A 118 8.26 -0.19 -15.07
N ASP A 119 8.02 1.01 -15.58
CA ASP A 119 6.71 1.63 -15.56
C ASP A 119 5.74 0.86 -16.47
N ALA A 120 6.22 0.31 -17.59
CA ALA A 120 5.43 -0.56 -18.46
C ALA A 120 4.96 -1.84 -17.74
N LEU A 121 5.82 -2.50 -16.96
CA LEU A 121 5.43 -3.70 -16.19
C LEU A 121 4.36 -3.41 -15.14
N ILE A 122 4.46 -2.25 -14.48
CA ILE A 122 3.47 -1.84 -13.49
C ILE A 122 2.13 -1.51 -14.16
N ALA A 123 2.18 -0.78 -15.28
CA ALA A 123 1.01 -0.42 -16.06
C ALA A 123 0.31 -1.65 -16.65
N GLU A 124 1.07 -2.63 -17.13
CA GLU A 124 0.54 -3.93 -17.62
C GLU A 124 -0.24 -4.66 -16.52
N ALA A 125 0.21 -4.56 -15.27
CA ALA A 125 -0.49 -5.13 -14.11
C ALA A 125 -1.69 -4.29 -13.61
N GLY A 126 -1.98 -3.16 -14.25
CA GLY A 126 -3.11 -2.30 -13.92
C GLY A 126 -2.91 -1.40 -12.69
N TYR A 127 -1.68 -1.25 -12.20
CA TYR A 127 -1.39 -0.41 -11.05
C TYR A 127 -1.10 1.04 -11.47
N LYS A 128 -1.59 1.98 -10.66
CA LYS A 128 -1.27 3.41 -10.79
C LYS A 128 0.13 3.68 -10.23
N VAL A 129 0.94 4.45 -10.96
CA VAL A 129 2.23 4.97 -10.50
C VAL A 129 2.11 6.47 -10.25
N ILE A 130 2.60 6.94 -9.11
CA ILE A 130 2.74 8.36 -8.76
C ILE A 130 4.22 8.63 -8.53
N ARG A 131 4.81 9.53 -9.31
CA ARG A 131 6.24 9.86 -9.22
C ARG A 131 6.44 11.25 -8.67
N TYR A 132 7.32 11.38 -7.67
CA TYR A 132 7.71 12.66 -7.10
C TYR A 132 9.20 12.93 -7.34
N GLN A 133 9.54 14.10 -7.87
CA GLN A 133 10.95 14.49 -8.10
C GLN A 133 11.69 14.90 -6.81
N ARG A 134 10.93 15.26 -5.79
CA ARG A 134 11.41 15.65 -4.47
C ARG A 134 10.31 15.33 -3.48
N THR A 135 10.59 15.43 -2.20
CA THR A 135 9.56 15.28 -1.19
C THR A 135 8.36 16.21 -1.47
N PRO A 136 7.16 15.66 -1.74
CA PRO A 136 5.97 16.43 -2.09
C PRO A 136 5.38 17.13 -0.87
N ASP A 137 4.49 18.09 -1.07
CA ASP A 137 3.68 18.67 0.01
C ASP A 137 2.43 17.81 0.27
N ILE A 138 1.88 17.88 1.49
CA ILE A 138 0.74 17.06 1.94
C ILE A 138 -0.47 17.27 1.02
N GLU A 139 -0.78 18.51 0.68
CA GLU A 139 -1.90 18.85 -0.21
C GLU A 139 -1.76 18.21 -1.59
N LYS A 140 -0.54 18.18 -2.13
CA LYS A 140 -0.28 17.51 -3.41
C LYS A 140 -0.56 16.02 -3.32
N ILE A 141 -0.15 15.37 -2.23
CA ILE A 141 -0.45 13.95 -2.00
C ILE A 141 -1.97 13.75 -1.94
N LYS A 142 -2.69 14.55 -1.14
CA LYS A 142 -4.16 14.44 -1.03
C LYS A 142 -4.84 14.57 -2.40
N ILE A 143 -4.41 15.50 -3.24
CA ILE A 143 -4.94 15.68 -4.61
C ILE A 143 -4.62 14.46 -5.49
N ASP A 144 -3.37 14.02 -5.51
CA ASP A 144 -2.92 12.91 -6.36
C ASP A 144 -3.63 11.58 -5.99
N PHE A 145 -4.08 11.46 -4.72
CA PHE A 145 -4.89 10.34 -4.21
C PHE A 145 -6.41 10.60 -4.17
N GLY A 146 -6.88 11.79 -4.55
CA GLY A 146 -8.31 12.11 -4.67
C GLY A 146 -9.07 12.36 -3.36
N ILE A 147 -8.37 12.65 -2.25
CA ILE A 147 -8.95 12.76 -0.89
C ILE A 147 -9.72 14.07 -0.65
N GLN A 148 -9.52 15.11 -1.47
CA GLN A 148 -10.15 16.42 -1.24
C GLN A 148 -11.69 16.43 -1.31
N ARG A 149 -12.35 15.34 -1.73
CA ARG A 149 -13.82 15.28 -1.78
C ARG A 149 -14.49 14.98 -0.46
N GLU A 150 -13.82 14.36 0.51
CA GLU A 150 -14.52 13.83 1.69
C GLU A 150 -14.51 14.83 2.85
N GLU A 151 -13.37 15.48 3.13
CA GLU A 151 -13.24 16.47 4.20
C GLU A 151 -14.06 17.75 3.91
N VAL A 152 -14.00 18.29 2.68
CA VAL A 152 -14.75 19.51 2.30
C VAL A 152 -16.26 19.28 2.30
N VAL A 153 -16.70 18.08 1.90
CA VAL A 153 -18.12 17.72 1.89
C VAL A 153 -18.62 17.51 3.32
N GLN A 154 -17.83 16.88 4.20
CA GLN A 154 -18.21 16.71 5.60
C GLN A 154 -18.22 18.03 6.37
N GLU A 155 -17.28 18.93 6.09
CA GLU A 155 -17.23 20.24 6.74
C GLU A 155 -18.34 21.17 6.26
N SER A 156 -18.69 21.15 4.96
CA SER A 156 -19.84 21.90 4.42
C SER A 156 -21.19 21.36 4.92
N ILE A 157 -21.37 20.03 4.95
CA ILE A 157 -22.57 19.40 5.53
C ILE A 157 -22.67 19.72 7.04
N ALA A 158 -21.57 19.66 7.78
CA ALA A 158 -21.55 20.00 9.20
C ALA A 158 -21.89 21.48 9.44
N GLN A 159 -21.45 22.39 8.57
CA GLN A 159 -21.79 23.81 8.64
C GLN A 159 -23.28 24.08 8.32
N GLU A 160 -23.85 23.36 7.35
CA GLU A 160 -25.26 23.48 6.98
C GLU A 160 -26.18 22.96 8.09
N ILE A 161 -25.87 21.79 8.68
CA ILE A 161 -26.60 21.23 9.83
C ILE A 161 -26.52 22.16 11.05
N LYS A 162 -25.36 22.78 11.30
CA LYS A 162 -25.17 23.71 12.43
C LYS A 162 -25.87 25.06 12.22
N ALA A 163 -26.11 25.45 10.97
CA ALA A 163 -26.89 26.64 10.62
C ALA A 163 -28.41 26.42 10.77
N GLU A 164 -28.87 25.17 10.67
CA GLU A 164 -30.29 24.79 10.77
C GLU A 164 -30.75 24.38 12.19
N GLU A 165 -29.90 24.47 13.24
CA GLU A 165 -30.38 24.24 14.60
C GLU A 165 -31.55 25.20 14.94
N PRO A 166 -32.75 24.66 15.27
CA PRO A 166 -33.90 25.51 15.53
C PRO A 166 -33.64 26.33 16.79
N LYS A 167 -33.62 27.66 16.64
CA LYS A 167 -33.75 28.61 17.76
C LYS A 167 -35.15 28.50 18.35
N THR A 168 -35.47 27.39 19.00
CA THR A 168 -36.61 27.30 19.90
C THR A 168 -36.27 28.15 21.10
N LYS A 169 -36.68 29.44 21.05
CA LYS A 169 -36.82 30.26 22.24
C LYS A 169 -37.73 29.48 23.19
N LEU A 170 -37.23 29.22 24.40
CA LEU A 170 -38.00 28.70 25.51
C LEU A 170 -39.29 29.51 25.66
N ILE A 171 -40.43 28.96 25.25
CA ILE A 171 -41.73 29.40 25.75
C ILE A 171 -41.92 28.64 27.07
N GLY A 172 -41.23 29.11 28.10
CA GLY A 172 -41.67 28.89 29.45
C GLY A 172 -42.68 29.98 29.73
N ASP A 173 -43.97 29.68 29.63
CA ASP A 173 -45.03 30.37 30.36
C ASP A 173 -46.32 29.56 30.34
N ALA A 174 -46.79 29.27 31.56
CA ALA A 174 -48.17 29.06 31.97
C ALA A 174 -49.03 28.01 31.22
N ILE A 175 -49.01 26.77 31.72
CA ILE A 175 -50.22 25.94 31.76
C ILE A 175 -50.70 25.95 33.22
N ILE A 176 -51.58 26.90 33.55
CA ILE A 176 -52.40 26.83 34.76
C ILE A 176 -53.51 25.83 34.45
N ILE A 177 -53.48 24.68 35.10
CA ILE A 177 -54.64 23.79 35.20
C ILE A 177 -55.14 23.90 36.64
N GLN A 178 -56.17 24.69 36.84
CA GLN A 178 -57.02 24.62 38.02
C GLN A 178 -58.50 24.68 37.60
N THR A 179 -59.10 23.48 37.69
CA THR A 179 -60.47 23.13 38.09
C THR A 179 -61.63 24.00 37.65
N ASP A 180 -62.60 23.36 36.98
CA ASP A 180 -64.00 23.49 37.39
C ASP A 180 -64.62 22.12 37.64
N GLN A 181 -65.23 22.01 38.82
CA GLN A 181 -66.18 20.98 39.18
C GLN A 181 -67.45 21.20 38.37
N ASP A 182 -68.04 20.13 37.85
CA ASP A 182 -69.47 19.87 38.03
C ASP A 182 -69.84 18.47 37.53
N LEU A 183 -70.21 17.60 38.48
CA LEU A 183 -71.05 16.44 38.19
C LEU A 183 -72.50 16.92 38.03
N PRO A 184 -73.27 16.23 37.18
CA PRO A 184 -74.39 15.53 37.80
C PRO A 184 -74.47 14.06 37.40
N LYS A 185 -74.83 13.25 38.40
CA LYS A 185 -75.33 11.88 38.30
C LYS A 185 -76.59 11.85 37.43
N GLN A 186 -76.77 10.78 36.64
CA GLN A 186 -77.97 9.91 36.54
C GLN A 186 -77.56 8.68 35.72
N SER A 187 -77.39 7.51 36.35
CA SER A 187 -78.36 6.40 36.37
C SER A 187 -78.66 5.79 35.00
N GLU A 188 -78.16 4.57 34.76
CA GLU A 188 -79.02 3.48 34.28
C GLU A 188 -78.36 2.11 34.50
N ASN A 189 -79.22 1.19 34.92
CA ASN A 189 -78.97 -0.21 35.25
C ASN A 189 -78.85 -1.08 34.00
N ASN A 190 -78.04 -2.14 34.07
CA ASN A 190 -78.45 -3.55 33.88
C ASN A 190 -77.16 -4.41 33.81
N SER A 191 -76.86 -5.23 34.81
CA SER A 191 -77.44 -6.56 35.07
C SER A 191 -76.87 -7.65 34.15
N SER A 192 -76.24 -8.63 34.82
CA SER A 192 -76.16 -10.06 34.46
C SER A 192 -75.04 -10.56 33.54
N ALA A 193 -74.07 -11.19 34.20
CA ALA A 193 -73.67 -12.60 34.03
C ALA A 193 -73.18 -13.12 32.67
N SER A 194 -71.94 -13.64 32.66
CA SER A 194 -71.53 -14.98 32.15
C SER A 194 -70.03 -14.94 31.86
N ASN A 195 -69.14 -15.41 32.74
CA ASN A 195 -68.63 -16.78 32.90
C ASN A 195 -67.79 -17.32 31.71
N ALA A 196 -66.56 -17.77 32.05
CA ALA A 196 -65.63 -18.66 31.32
C ALA A 196 -65.03 -18.13 30.00
N GLN A 197 -63.75 -18.28 29.65
CA GLN A 197 -62.66 -19.21 29.97
C GLN A 197 -61.33 -18.45 29.97
#